data_AF-A0A950QJR9-F1
#
_entry.id   AF-A0A950QJR9-F1
#
_cell.length_a   1.000
_cell.length_b   1.000
_cell.length_c   1.000
_cell.angle_alpha   90.00
_cell.angle_beta   90.00
_cell.angle_gamma   90.00
#
_symmetry.space_group_name_H-M   'P 1'
#
loop_
_entity.id
_entity.type
_entity.pdbx_description
1 polymer ?
#
loop_
_entity_poly.entity_id
_entity_poly.type
_entity_poly.pdbx_seq_one_letter_code
_entity_poly.pdbx_strand_id
1 'polypeptide(L)'
;MVIAGSAYVQAGGYSNWAVVVVAGDWHAHDGSPSEIFDNARRDVSQALADIGFNPSNIVQFSVRPQRYSAAHAQRSDAGTIADTLSGLSDRATSGCLLYFSSHGAPSGLVLGETILTPPKLDRIVSESCGERPTIIVISACYSGLFMNAL
;
A
#
# COMPACT_ATOMS: atom_id res chain seq x y z
N MET A 1 -30.20 -35.03 16.73
CA MET A 1 -28.87 -34.57 16.26
C MET A 1 -29.13 -33.48 15.23
N VAL A 2 -29.06 -32.22 15.64
CA VAL A 2 -29.29 -31.07 14.76
C VAL A 2 -27.92 -30.63 14.27
N ILE A 3 -27.72 -30.65 12.95
CA ILE A 3 -26.49 -30.14 12.33
C ILE A 3 -26.54 -28.61 12.48
N ALA A 4 -25.64 -28.07 13.30
CA ALA A 4 -25.40 -26.64 13.37
C ALA A 4 -24.86 -26.19 12.01
N GLY A 5 -25.62 -25.35 11.30
CA GLY A 5 -25.12 -24.69 10.11
C GLY A 5 -23.96 -23.80 10.52
N SER A 6 -22.77 -24.08 9.98
CA SER A 6 -21.66 -23.15 9.99
C SER A 6 -22.14 -21.85 9.37
N ALA A 7 -22.33 -20.82 10.19
CA ALA A 7 -22.37 -19.47 9.70
C ALA A 7 -21.01 -19.24 9.04
N TYR A 8 -20.95 -19.30 7.71
CA TYR A 8 -19.94 -18.58 6.98
C TYR A 8 -20.11 -17.14 7.46
N VAL A 9 -19.19 -16.67 8.31
CA VAL A 9 -18.94 -15.24 8.42
C VAL A 9 -18.87 -14.80 6.98
N GLN A 10 -19.86 -14.03 6.52
CA GLN A 10 -19.69 -13.28 5.30
C GLN A 10 -18.42 -12.49 5.57
N ALA A 11 -17.30 -12.91 4.97
CA ALA A 11 -16.15 -12.05 4.86
C ALA A 11 -16.75 -10.78 4.28
N GLY A 12 -16.81 -9.71 5.08
CA GLY A 12 -17.16 -8.40 4.55
C GLY A 12 -16.26 -8.25 3.34
N GLY A 13 -16.86 -8.13 2.15
CA GLY A 13 -16.08 -8.11 0.91
C GLY A 13 -14.97 -7.06 0.98
N TYR A 14 -14.03 -7.11 0.06
CA TYR A 14 -12.89 -6.18 0.05
C TYR A 14 -13.30 -4.68 -0.02
N SER A 15 -14.58 -4.38 -0.25
CA SER A 15 -15.15 -3.04 -0.33
C SER A 15 -14.92 -2.16 0.90
N ASN A 16 -14.70 -2.74 2.09
CA ASN A 16 -14.46 -1.98 3.33
C ASN A 16 -13.01 -2.05 3.83
N TRP A 17 -12.05 -2.31 2.95
CA TRP A 17 -10.62 -2.29 3.27
C TRP A 17 -9.98 -0.93 2.96
N ALA A 18 -9.09 -0.47 3.83
CA ALA A 18 -8.22 0.67 3.60
C ALA A 18 -7.05 0.26 2.70
N VAL A 19 -6.85 0.94 1.58
CA VAL A 19 -5.85 0.54 0.58
C VAL A 19 -4.96 1.70 0.18
N VAL A 20 -3.65 1.48 0.24
CA VAL A 20 -2.65 2.39 -0.34
C VAL A 20 -1.76 1.66 -1.34
N VAL A 21 -1.52 2.29 -2.48
CA VAL A 21 -0.69 1.74 -3.57
C VAL A 21 0.39 2.77 -3.92
N VAL A 22 1.66 2.41 -3.69
CA VAL A 22 2.78 3.36 -3.67
C VAL A 22 3.80 3.05 -4.75
N ALA A 23 4.02 4.02 -5.65
CA ALA A 23 5.22 4.09 -6.48
C ALA A 23 6.29 4.90 -5.76
N GLY A 24 7.37 4.25 -5.34
CA GLY A 24 8.40 4.84 -4.48
C GLY A 24 9.58 5.46 -5.23
N ASP A 25 9.74 5.18 -6.52
CA ASP A 25 10.83 5.71 -7.34
C ASP A 25 10.36 5.89 -8.79
N TRP A 26 11.19 6.54 -9.60
CA TRP A 26 10.98 6.77 -11.02
C TRP A 26 12.26 6.64 -11.85
N HIS A 27 13.34 6.12 -11.26
CA HIS A 27 14.57 5.82 -11.99
C HIS A 27 14.60 4.34 -12.38
N ALA A 28 15.29 4.01 -13.45
CA ALA A 28 15.75 2.64 -13.72
C ALA A 28 17.04 2.36 -12.94
N HIS A 29 17.52 1.11 -13.01
CA HIS A 29 18.77 0.68 -12.36
C HIS A 29 20.03 1.48 -12.77
N ASP A 30 20.00 2.17 -13.90
CA ASP A 30 21.10 3.00 -14.43
C ASP A 30 20.90 4.50 -14.14
N GLY A 31 19.86 4.85 -13.36
CA GLY A 31 19.51 6.23 -13.04
C GLY A 31 18.72 6.97 -14.13
N SER A 32 18.45 6.33 -15.28
CA SER A 32 17.60 6.94 -16.30
C SER A 32 16.13 6.98 -15.86
N PRO A 33 15.28 7.88 -16.40
CA PRO A 33 13.85 7.88 -16.08
C PRO A 33 13.16 6.56 -16.46
N SER A 34 12.28 6.08 -15.59
CA SER A 34 11.46 4.88 -15.77
C SER A 34 10.06 5.07 -15.20
N GLU A 35 9.08 4.50 -15.90
CA GLU A 35 7.67 4.51 -15.50
C GLU A 35 7.25 3.21 -14.80
N ILE A 36 8.16 2.26 -14.59
CA ILE A 36 7.81 0.89 -14.17
C ILE A 36 7.04 0.85 -12.83
N PHE A 37 7.45 1.67 -11.86
CA PHE A 37 6.81 1.74 -10.55
C PHE A 37 5.43 2.42 -10.62
N ASP A 38 5.30 3.48 -11.41
CA ASP A 38 4.04 4.18 -11.64
C ASP A 38 3.05 3.35 -12.49
N ASN A 39 3.56 2.51 -13.39
CA ASN A 39 2.78 1.50 -14.12
C ASN A 39 2.24 0.44 -13.15
N ALA A 40 3.08 -0.10 -12.27
CA ALA A 40 2.65 -1.03 -11.23
C ALA A 40 1.57 -0.41 -10.33
N ARG A 41 1.77 0.84 -9.88
CA ARG A 41 0.77 1.60 -9.12
C ARG A 41 -0.58 1.67 -9.85
N ARG A 42 -0.58 2.06 -11.13
CA ARG A 42 -1.80 2.15 -11.94
C ARG A 42 -2.49 0.79 -12.05
N ASP A 43 -1.75 -0.23 -12.47
CA ASP A 43 -2.33 -1.52 -12.85
C ASP A 43 -2.78 -2.32 -11.63
N VAL A 44 -2.05 -2.25 -10.52
CA VAL A 44 -2.47 -2.87 -9.25
C VAL A 44 -3.70 -2.17 -8.67
N SER A 45 -3.77 -0.85 -8.72
CA SER A 45 -4.96 -0.13 -8.25
C SER A 45 -6.21 -0.51 -9.04
N GLN A 46 -6.08 -0.64 -10.36
CA GLN A 46 -7.16 -1.11 -11.21
C GLN A 46 -7.55 -2.56 -10.88
N ALA A 47 -6.59 -3.46 -10.78
CA ALA A 47 -6.85 -4.87 -10.46
C ALA A 47 -7.52 -5.04 -9.09
N LEU A 48 -7.14 -4.26 -8.08
CA LEU A 48 -7.78 -4.27 -6.76
C LEU A 48 -9.25 -3.82 -6.85
N ALA A 49 -9.54 -2.76 -7.61
CA ALA A 49 -10.91 -2.35 -7.84
C ALA A 49 -11.73 -3.45 -8.55
N ASP A 50 -11.15 -4.09 -9.58
CA ASP A 50 -11.80 -5.13 -10.36
C ASP A 50 -12.17 -6.37 -9.53
N ILE A 51 -11.40 -6.68 -8.48
CA ILE A 51 -11.67 -7.82 -7.57
C ILE A 51 -12.54 -7.43 -6.36
N GLY A 52 -13.05 -6.19 -6.30
CA GLY A 52 -14.08 -5.79 -5.34
C GLY A 52 -13.61 -4.93 -4.18
N PHE A 53 -12.37 -4.39 -4.20
CA PHE A 53 -12.02 -3.28 -3.31
C PHE A 53 -12.78 -2.02 -3.75
N ASN A 54 -13.27 -1.23 -2.80
CA ASN A 54 -13.99 -0.01 -3.14
C ASN A 54 -12.98 1.05 -3.64
N PRO A 55 -13.12 1.58 -4.87
CA PRO A 55 -12.20 2.58 -5.40
C PRO A 55 -12.03 3.83 -4.51
N SER A 56 -13.06 4.22 -3.74
CA SER A 56 -12.96 5.35 -2.80
C SER A 56 -12.04 5.10 -1.59
N ASN A 57 -11.66 3.85 -1.38
CA ASN A 57 -10.75 3.41 -0.32
C ASN A 57 -9.37 3.03 -0.86
N ILE A 58 -9.11 3.23 -2.16
CA ILE A 58 -7.80 3.02 -2.79
C ILE A 58 -7.17 4.39 -3.04
N VAL A 59 -6.10 4.70 -2.29
CA VAL A 59 -5.31 5.91 -2.52
C VAL A 59 -3.97 5.55 -3.15
N GLN A 60 -3.62 6.26 -4.21
CA GLN A 60 -2.43 6.02 -5.01
C GLN A 60 -1.37 7.07 -4.70
N PHE A 61 -0.10 6.67 -4.68
CA PHE A 61 1.03 7.55 -4.39
C PHE A 61 2.08 7.46 -5.49
N SER A 62 2.70 8.59 -5.80
CA SER A 62 3.83 8.69 -6.71
C SER A 62 4.83 9.72 -6.19
N VAL A 63 6.11 9.52 -6.50
CA VAL A 63 7.16 10.52 -6.32
C VAL A 63 7.03 11.69 -7.32
N ARG A 64 6.24 11.53 -8.39
CA ARG A 64 5.93 12.57 -9.40
C ARG A 64 4.41 12.77 -9.53
N PRO A 65 3.70 13.11 -8.44
CA PRO A 65 2.23 13.11 -8.42
C PRO A 65 1.59 14.04 -9.46
N GLN A 66 2.29 15.13 -9.84
CA GLN A 66 1.82 16.08 -10.85
C GLN A 66 1.64 15.43 -12.24
N ARG A 67 2.36 14.33 -12.53
CA ARG A 67 2.17 13.57 -13.78
C ARG A 67 0.90 12.72 -13.81
N TYR A 68 0.30 12.46 -12.65
CA TYR A 68 -0.84 11.54 -12.50
C TYR A 68 -2.03 12.21 -11.81
N SER A 69 -2.32 13.45 -12.18
CA SER A 69 -3.44 14.24 -11.64
C SER A 69 -4.79 13.56 -11.83
N ALA A 70 -5.02 12.88 -12.95
CA ALA A 70 -6.25 12.12 -13.21
C ALA A 70 -6.47 10.98 -12.19
N ALA A 71 -5.39 10.39 -11.68
CA ALA A 71 -5.45 9.37 -10.63
C ALA A 71 -5.46 9.96 -9.22
N HIS A 72 -5.43 11.29 -9.08
CA HIS A 72 -5.29 12.00 -7.81
C HIS A 72 -4.14 11.47 -6.95
N ALA A 73 -3.03 11.10 -7.59
CA ALA A 73 -1.89 10.53 -6.90
C ALA A 73 -1.33 11.52 -5.88
N GLN A 74 -1.12 11.06 -4.64
CA GLN A 74 -0.47 11.82 -3.59
C GLN A 74 1.06 11.67 -3.66
N ARG A 75 1.78 12.51 -2.92
CA ARG A 75 3.24 12.42 -2.81
C ARG A 75 3.64 11.14 -2.07
N SER A 76 4.53 10.36 -2.66
CA SER A 76 5.18 9.24 -1.99
C SER A 76 6.21 9.73 -0.97
N ASP A 77 5.76 9.97 0.26
CA ASP A 77 6.60 10.17 1.43
C ASP A 77 5.95 9.52 2.66
N ALA A 78 6.76 9.20 3.67
CA ALA A 78 6.29 8.43 4.83
C ALA A 78 5.21 9.14 5.65
N GLY A 79 5.20 10.48 5.70
CA GLY A 79 4.20 11.24 6.45
C GLY A 79 2.84 11.21 5.75
N THR A 80 2.83 11.57 4.47
CA THR A 80 1.60 11.55 3.65
C THR A 80 0.99 10.16 3.59
N ILE A 81 1.81 9.10 3.49
CA ILE A 81 1.32 7.72 3.52
C ILE A 81 0.67 7.38 4.87
N ALA A 82 1.30 7.79 5.99
CA ALA A 82 0.78 7.52 7.34
C ALA A 82 -0.57 8.22 7.58
N ASP A 83 -0.63 9.53 7.29
CA ASP A 83 -1.84 10.34 7.50
C ASP A 83 -3.01 9.82 6.66
N THR A 84 -2.74 9.48 5.40
CA THR A 84 -3.76 8.94 4.50
C THR A 84 -4.20 7.54 4.91
N LEU A 85 -3.28 6.66 5.33
CA LEU A 85 -3.65 5.32 5.80
C LEU A 85 -4.50 5.41 7.07
N SER A 86 -4.12 6.24 8.03
CA SER A 86 -4.92 6.49 9.24
C SER A 86 -6.34 6.96 8.89
N GLY A 87 -6.48 7.99 8.04
CA GLY A 87 -7.80 8.49 7.65
C GLY A 87 -8.61 7.51 6.78
N LEU A 88 -7.96 6.60 6.04
CA LEU A 88 -8.61 5.48 5.36
C LEU A 88 -9.12 4.46 6.37
N SER A 89 -8.27 4.06 7.30
CA SER A 89 -8.56 3.03 8.30
C SER A 89 -9.62 3.44 9.33
N ASP A 90 -9.86 4.74 9.52
CA ASP A 90 -10.99 5.25 10.33
C ASP A 90 -12.36 4.97 9.69
N ARG A 91 -12.44 4.95 8.36
CA ARG A 91 -13.69 4.74 7.61
C ARG A 91 -13.83 3.34 7.00
N ALA A 92 -12.71 2.73 6.61
CA ALA A 92 -12.63 1.42 5.98
C ALA A 92 -12.06 0.41 6.98
N THR A 93 -12.97 -0.16 7.77
CA THR A 93 -12.61 -0.82 9.04
C THR A 93 -12.36 -2.32 8.95
N SER A 94 -12.53 -2.94 7.77
CA SER A 94 -12.43 -4.40 7.63
C SER A 94 -10.99 -4.92 7.51
N GLY A 95 -10.03 -4.08 7.12
CA GLY A 95 -8.64 -4.47 6.97
C GLY A 95 -7.81 -3.40 6.27
N CYS A 96 -6.51 -3.64 6.20
CA CYS A 96 -5.55 -2.79 5.51
C CYS A 96 -4.84 -3.54 4.39
N LEU A 97 -4.64 -2.90 3.25
CA LEU A 97 -3.76 -3.36 2.19
C LEU A 97 -2.77 -2.27 1.82
N LEU A 98 -1.49 -2.60 1.88
CA LEU A 98 -0.40 -1.73 1.45
C LEU A 98 0.35 -2.42 0.32
N TYR A 99 0.48 -1.75 -0.83
CA TYR A 99 1.29 -2.21 -1.94
C TYR A 99 2.41 -1.21 -2.22
N PHE A 100 3.65 -1.66 -2.21
CA PHE A 100 4.81 -0.86 -2.55
C PHE A 100 5.49 -1.42 -3.80
N SER A 101 5.78 -0.55 -4.76
CA SER A 101 6.68 -0.81 -5.88
C SER A 101 7.76 0.26 -5.91
N SER A 102 9.00 -0.14 -5.70
CA SER A 102 10.14 0.78 -5.64
C SER A 102 11.47 0.05 -5.82
N HIS A 103 12.56 0.80 -5.87
CA HIS A 103 13.86 0.28 -5.51
C HIS A 103 13.93 -0.01 -4.01
N GLY A 104 14.84 -0.91 -3.65
CA GLY A 104 15.17 -1.18 -2.26
C GLY A 104 16.66 -1.05 -2.02
N ALA A 105 16.99 -0.68 -0.80
CA ALA A 105 18.34 -0.56 -0.27
C ALA A 105 18.47 -1.45 0.97
N PRO A 106 19.69 -1.75 1.43
CA PRO A 106 19.90 -2.47 2.69
C PRO A 106 19.23 -1.82 3.92
N SER A 107 18.89 -0.53 3.84
CA SER A 107 18.22 0.23 4.89
C SER A 107 16.70 0.30 4.76
N GLY A 108 16.09 -0.13 3.65
CA GLY A 108 14.65 -0.05 3.42
C GLY A 108 14.23 0.26 1.98
N LEU A 109 13.03 0.79 1.81
CA LEU A 109 12.46 1.14 0.50
C LEU A 109 12.82 2.57 0.11
N VAL A 110 13.15 2.78 -1.16
CA VAL A 110 13.28 4.14 -1.70
C VAL A 110 11.89 4.79 -1.77
N LEU A 111 11.78 6.00 -1.24
CA LEU A 111 10.64 6.90 -1.40
C LEU A 111 11.17 8.28 -1.84
N GLY A 112 11.35 8.45 -3.15
CA GLY A 112 11.99 9.63 -3.73
C GLY A 112 13.43 9.75 -3.25
N GLU A 113 13.73 10.83 -2.53
CA GLU A 113 15.06 11.10 -1.97
C GLU A 113 15.24 10.52 -0.55
N THR A 114 14.24 9.80 -0.04
CA THR A 114 14.23 9.27 1.33
C THR A 114 14.15 7.75 1.36
N ILE A 115 14.42 7.17 2.52
CA ILE A 115 14.26 5.74 2.77
C ILE A 115 13.14 5.51 3.77
N LEU A 116 12.15 4.69 3.41
CA LEU A 116 11.21 4.10 4.34
C LEU A 116 11.83 2.86 4.96
N THR A 117 12.22 2.97 6.23
CA THR A 117 12.86 1.88 6.97
C THR A 117 11.82 0.89 7.51
N PRO A 118 12.21 -0.36 7.82
CA PRO A 118 11.28 -1.35 8.40
C PRO A 118 10.60 -0.88 9.70
N PRO A 119 11.32 -0.36 10.72
CA PRO A 119 10.67 0.13 11.94
C PRO A 119 9.71 1.30 11.70
N LYS A 120 9.97 2.11 10.66
CA LYS A 120 9.08 3.21 10.32
C LYS A 120 7.79 2.71 9.66
N LEU A 121 7.88 1.72 8.78
CA LEU A 121 6.70 1.09 8.18
C LEU A 121 5.87 0.34 9.23
N ASP A 122 6.53 -0.41 10.14
CA ASP A 122 5.88 -1.08 11.27
C ASP A 122 5.05 -0.11 12.10
N ARG A 123 5.66 1.02 12.50
CA ARG A 123 4.96 2.07 13.22
C ARG A 123 3.74 2.61 12.45
N ILE A 124 3.88 2.89 11.15
CA ILE A 124 2.78 3.40 10.33
C ILE A 124 1.62 2.41 10.30
N VAL A 125 1.93 1.12 10.12
CA VAL A 125 0.93 0.05 10.05
C VAL A 125 0.28 -0.18 11.41
N SER A 126 1.05 -0.30 12.47
CA SER A 126 0.52 -0.54 13.83
C SER A 126 -0.34 0.62 14.32
N GLU A 127 0.07 1.88 14.08
CA GLU A 127 -0.70 3.07 14.45
C GLU A 127 -2.00 3.21 13.62
N SER A 128 -1.98 2.84 12.34
CA SER A 128 -3.15 3.05 11.45
C SER A 128 -4.10 1.85 11.43
N CYS A 129 -3.58 0.63 11.39
CA CYS A 129 -4.34 -0.59 11.15
C CYS A 129 -4.69 -1.33 12.45
N GLY A 130 -3.89 -1.18 13.51
CA GLY A 130 -4.09 -1.88 14.77
C GLY A 130 -4.11 -3.40 14.59
N GLU A 131 -5.04 -4.08 15.26
CA GLU A 131 -5.16 -5.55 15.20
C GLU A 131 -5.93 -6.07 13.96
N ARG A 132 -6.28 -5.19 13.02
CA ARG A 132 -7.06 -5.58 11.85
C ARG A 132 -6.23 -6.42 10.88
N PRO A 133 -6.86 -7.33 10.11
CA PRO A 133 -6.18 -8.05 9.04
C PRO A 133 -5.44 -7.08 8.12
N THR A 134 -4.14 -7.30 7.97
CA THR A 134 -3.27 -6.41 7.20
C THR A 134 -2.47 -7.23 6.18
N ILE A 135 -2.52 -6.79 4.93
CA ILE A 135 -1.76 -7.36 3.82
C ILE A 135 -0.75 -6.32 3.37
N ILE A 136 0.52 -6.70 3.30
CA ILE A 136 1.59 -5.83 2.85
C ILE A 136 2.33 -6.55 1.73
N VAL A 137 2.36 -5.92 0.56
CA VAL A 137 3.07 -6.41 -0.62
C VAL A 137 4.21 -5.45 -0.90
N ILE A 138 5.44 -5.95 -0.87
CA ILE A 138 6.65 -5.15 -1.11
C ILE A 138 7.38 -5.70 -2.34
N SER A 139 7.25 -4.98 -3.45
CA SER A 139 7.98 -5.24 -4.70
C SER A 139 9.21 -4.34 -4.76
N ALA A 140 10.31 -4.82 -4.19
CA ALA A 140 11.60 -4.14 -4.19
C ALA A 140 12.75 -5.12 -3.89
N CYS A 141 13.99 -4.73 -4.22
CA CYS A 141 15.18 -5.41 -3.69
C CYS A 141 15.19 -5.37 -2.15
N TYR A 142 15.81 -6.36 -1.50
CA TYR A 142 15.89 -6.44 -0.03
C TYR A 142 14.54 -6.46 0.71
N SER A 143 13.42 -6.73 0.03
CA SER A 143 12.08 -6.75 0.65
C SER A 143 11.94 -7.71 1.83
N GLY A 144 12.74 -8.78 1.86
CA GLY A 144 12.79 -9.72 2.99
C GLY A 144 13.17 -9.11 4.34
N LEU A 145 13.82 -7.93 4.36
CA LEU A 145 14.15 -7.20 5.59
C LEU A 145 12.90 -6.78 6.39
N PHE A 146 11.75 -6.67 5.73
CA PHE A 146 10.49 -6.26 6.34
C PHE A 146 9.73 -7.42 7.01
N MET A 147 10.05 -8.68 6.70
CA MET A 147 9.29 -9.84 7.21
C MET A 147 9.45 -10.10 8.71
N ASN A 148 10.57 -9.65 9.30
CA ASN A 148 10.81 -9.83 10.74
C ASN A 148 10.53 -8.55 11.55
N ALA A 149 10.12 -7.49 10.87
CA ALA A 149 9.91 -6.17 11.45
C ALA A 149 8.43 -5.77 11.51
N LEU A 150 7.56 -6.51 10.83
CA LEU A 150 6.12 -6.28 10.67
C LEU A 150 5.30 -7.44 11.27
#